data_AF-A0AAJ2EBR8-F1
#
_entry.id   AF-A0AAJ2EBR8-F1
#
_cell.length_a   1.000
_cell.length_b   1.000
_cell.length_c   1.000
_cell.angle_alpha   90.00
_cell.angle_beta   90.00
_cell.angle_gamma   90.00
#
_symmetry.space_group_name_H-M   'P 1'
#
loop_
_entity.id
_entity.type
_entity.pdbx_description
1 polymer ?
#
loop_
_entity_poly.entity_id
_entity_poly.type
_entity_poly.pdbx_seq_one_letter_code
_entity_poly.pdbx_strand_id
1 'polypeptide(L)' 'MNTVVIGGSGLIGSKVVERLRARGHEVIAASPASGVDTMTGKGLQEGLQDAREVAAP' A
#
# COMPACT_ATOMS: atom_id res chain seq x y z
N MET A 1 1.02 6.91 -11.38
CA MET A 1 1.47 7.50 -10.09
C MET A 1 1.44 6.41 -9.06
N ASN A 2 2.53 6.24 -8.32
CA ASN A 2 2.74 5.14 -7.38
C ASN A 2 2.16 5.48 -6.01
N THR A 3 1.09 4.79 -5.63
CA THR A 3 0.43 4.91 -4.33
C THR A 3 0.68 3.63 -3.53
N VAL A 4 1.18 3.77 -2.30
CA VAL A 4 1.29 2.64 -1.37
C VAL A 4 0.07 2.61 -0.47
N VAL A 5 -0.62 1.47 -0.43
CA VAL A 5 -1.76 1.25 0.47
C VAL A 5 -1.31 0.36 1.61
N ILE A 6 -1.35 0.93 2.82
CA ILE A 6 -1.05 0.24 4.07
C ILE A 6 -2.26 -0.63 4.46
N GLY A 7 -2.00 -1.89 4.78
CA GLY A 7 -3.05 -2.88 5.01
C GLY A 7 -3.75 -3.32 3.72
N GLY A 8 -3.09 -3.23 2.56
CA GLY A 8 -3.65 -3.56 1.25
C GLY A 8 -4.15 -5.01 1.10
N SER A 9 -3.70 -5.93 1.95
CA SER A 9 -4.22 -7.31 2.01
C SER A 9 -5.43 -7.48 2.96
N GLY A 10 -5.85 -6.43 3.66
CA GLY A 10 -6.99 -6.45 4.57
C GLY A 10 -8.33 -6.23 3.85
N LEU A 11 -9.44 -6.38 4.57
CA LEU A 11 -10.80 -6.24 4.02
C LEU A 11 -11.09 -4.83 3.46
N ILE A 12 -10.50 -3.81 4.08
CA ILE A 12 -10.62 -2.41 3.65
C ILE A 12 -9.56 -2.06 2.62
N GLY A 13 -8.28 -2.40 2.88
CA GLY A 13 -7.18 -2.05 1.99
C GLY A 13 -7.29 -2.71 0.61
N SER A 14 -7.81 -3.94 0.52
CA SER A 14 -8.06 -4.60 -0.77
C SER A 14 -9.03 -3.80 -1.65
N LYS A 15 -10.12 -3.29 -1.08
CA LYS A 15 -11.09 -2.43 -1.77
C LYS A 15 -10.48 -1.08 -2.19
N VAL A 16 -9.59 -0.53 -1.37
CA VAL A 16 -8.88 0.73 -1.69
C VAL A 16 -7.90 0.51 -2.86
N VAL A 17 -7.11 -0.57 -2.82
CA VAL A 17 -6.21 -0.96 -3.91
C VAL A 17 -6.97 -1.17 -5.21
N GLU A 18 -8.08 -1.90 -5.17
CA GLU A 18 -8.92 -2.17 -6.34
C GLU A 18 -9.47 -0.87 -6.95
N ARG A 19 -10.00 0.04 -6.12
CA ARG A 19 -10.52 1.34 -6.58
C ARG A 19 -9.45 2.26 -7.14
N LEU A 20 -8.26 2.29 -6.54
CA LEU A 20 -7.14 3.09 -7.03
C LEU A 20 -6.60 2.52 -8.35
N ARG A 21 -6.46 1.21 -8.48
CA ARG A 21 -6.09 0.54 -9.74
C ARG A 21 -7.12 0.79 -10.84
N ALA A 22 -8.42 0.73 -10.51
CA ALA A 22 -9.49 1.04 -11.47
C ALA A 22 -9.45 2.48 -11.99
N ARG A 23 -8.86 3.40 -11.23
CA ARG A 23 -8.63 4.79 -11.65
C ARG A 23 -7.34 4.99 -12.48
N GLY A 24 -6.62 3.91 -12.77
CA GLY A 24 -5.34 3.97 -13.50
C GLY A 24 -4.15 4.37 -12.63
N HIS A 25 -4.27 4.28 -11.30
CA HIS A 25 -3.15 4.50 -10.40
C HIS A 25 -2.36 3.21 -10.25
N GLU A 26 -1.04 3.34 -10.17
CA GLU A 26 -0.15 2.22 -9.86
C GLU A 26 -0.14 2.06 -8.35
N VAL A 27 -0.60 0.90 -7.87
CA VAL A 27 -0.82 0.69 -6.43
C VAL A 27 -0.03 -0.50 -5.93
N ILE A 28 0.80 -0.23 -4.93
CA ILE A 28 1.57 -1.22 -4.18
C ILE A 28 0.83 -1.49 -2.86
N ALA A 29 0.38 -2.73 -2.68
CA ALA A 29 -0.26 -3.16 -1.45
C ALA A 29 0.82 -3.53 -0.44
N ALA A 30 0.92 -2.76 0.65
CA ALA A 30 1.78 -3.04 1.79
C ALA A 30 0.96 -3.68 2.90
N SER A 31 1.36 -4.84 3.39
CA SER A 31 0.81 -5.48 4.57
C SER A 31 1.84 -6.38 5.26
N PRO A 32 1.64 -6.75 6.53
CA PRO A 32 2.55 -7.68 7.21
C PRO A 32 2.68 -9.00 6.44
N ALA A 33 1.60 -9.44 5.79
CA ALA A 33 1.60 -10.63 4.92
C ALA A 33 2.41 -10.43 3.64
N SER A 34 2.51 -9.19 3.12
CA SER A 34 3.39 -8.84 2.01
C SER A 34 4.81 -8.46 2.46
N GLY A 35 5.15 -8.65 3.74
CA GLY A 35 6.46 -8.32 4.32
C GLY A 35 6.64 -6.85 4.73
N VAL A 36 5.59 -6.02 4.61
CA VAL A 36 5.61 -4.61 4.99
C VAL A 36 4.82 -4.39 6.27
N ASP A 37 5.53 -4.21 7.38
CA ASP A 37 4.95 -3.93 8.68
C ASP A 37 5.04 -2.43 8.96
N THR A 38 3.87 -1.80 9.03
CA THR A 38 3.73 -0.35 9.25
C THR A 38 3.69 0.04 10.71
N MET A 39 3.56 -0.92 11.63
CA MET A 39 3.70 -0.69 13.08
C MET A 39 5.17 -0.70 13.48
N THR A 40 5.99 -1.58 12.86
CA THR A 40 7.45 -1.64 13.12
C THR A 40 8.28 -0.86 12.11
N GLY A 41 7.69 -0.40 11.00
CA GLY A 41 8.40 0.31 9.92
C GLY A 41 9.23 -0.62 9.01
N LYS A 42 9.18 -1.93 9.24
CA LYS A 42 9.94 -2.93 8.47
C LYS A 42 9.33 -3.10 7.08
N GLY A 43 10.15 -3.03 6.04
CA GLY A 43 9.70 -3.09 4.63
C GLY A 43 8.98 -1.82 4.14
N LEU A 44 8.69 -0.87 5.03
CA LEU A 44 8.09 0.41 4.68
C LEU A 44 9.07 1.27 3.88
N GLN A 45 10.36 1.24 4.23
CA GLN A 45 11.40 2.02 3.54
C GLN A 45 11.66 1.52 2.11
N GLU A 46 11.49 0.22 1.84
CA GLU A 46 11.56 -0.35 0.49
C GLU A 46 10.29 -0.04 -0.30
N GLY A 47 9.11 -0.12 0.32
CA GLY A 47 7.85 0.25 -0.32
C GLY A 47 7.71 1.75 -0.60
N LEU A 48 8.30 2.60 0.25
CA LEU A 48 8.23 4.07 0.13
C LEU A 48 9.25 4.66 -0.84
N GLN A 49 10.33 3.95 -1.18
CA GLN A 49 11.35 4.46 -2.12
C GLN A 49 10.76 4.83 -3.49
N ASP A 50 9.69 4.16 -3.90
CA ASP A 50 8.96 4.43 -5.14
C ASP A 50 7.59 5.11 -4.92
N ALA A 51 7.21 5.38 -3.66
CA ALA A 51 5.88 5.89 -3.33
C ALA A 51 5.87 7.41 -3.25
N ARG A 52 4.99 8.03 -4.03
CA ARG A 52 4.80 9.50 -3.96
C ARG A 52 3.73 9.90 -2.97
N GLU A 53 2.78 9.02 -2.68
CA GLU A 53 1.69 9.22 -1.72
C GLU A 53 1.43 7.93 -0.93
N VAL A 54 1.20 8.10 0.38
CA VAL A 54 0.86 7.02 1.32
C VAL A 54 -0.61 7.16 1.66
N ALA A 55 -1.43 6.20 1.24
CA ALA A 55 -2.83 6.13 1.58
C ALA A 55 -3.03 5.13 2.74
N ALA A 56 -3.38 5.64 3.92
CA ALA A 56 -3.83 4.85 5.05
C ALA A 56 -5.35 4.97 5.21
N PRO A 57 -6.08 3.87 5.44
CA PRO A 57 -7.51 3.91 5.78
C PRO A 57 -7.79 4.48 7.17
#